data_AF-A0A2D8MK54-F1
#
_entry.id   AF-A0A2D8MK54-F1
#
_cell.length_a   1.000
_cell.length_b   1.000
_cell.length_c   1.000
_cell.angle_alpha   90.00
_cell.angle_beta   90.00
_cell.angle_gamma   90.00
#
_symmetry.space_group_name_H-M   'P 1'
#
loop_
_entity.id
_entity.type
_entity.pdbx_description
1 polymer ?
#
loop_
_entity_poly.entity_id
_entity_poly.type
_entity_poly.pdbx_seq_one_letter_code
_entity_poly.pdbx_strand_id
1 'polypeptide(L)'
;MVLSAISEPAFADLYDDYINSVSKRPFVSFLARESPGSIDKPGHAYIGVGVELDNGLLVYEKLLGYYPVDESTWGEIKASFSTASGELKSKIDDVAWDVEFRVNTDDTGHSNALDVADRWMASDPKYNLFANSGKNCSSFVSEIATALGLKLPNDDPGATWPVNYIKKLKAVN
;
A
#
# COMPACT_ATOMS: atom_id res chain seq x y z
N MET A 1 -50.58 -21.09 12.17
CA MET A 1 -49.92 -19.87 11.68
C MET A 1 -48.49 -19.91 12.20
N VAL A 2 -47.54 -20.30 11.35
CA VAL A 2 -46.13 -20.46 11.74
C VAL A 2 -45.46 -19.12 11.53
N LEU A 3 -45.12 -18.44 12.63
CA LEU A 3 -44.24 -17.27 12.61
C LEU A 3 -42.85 -17.78 12.27
N SER A 4 -42.46 -17.66 11.00
CA SER A 4 -41.09 -17.83 10.56
C SER A 4 -40.30 -16.66 11.15
N ALA A 5 -39.49 -16.94 12.18
CA ALA A 5 -38.50 -15.99 12.66
C ALA A 5 -37.48 -15.82 11.55
N ILE A 6 -37.60 -14.71 10.81
CA ILE A 6 -36.56 -14.26 9.90
C ILE A 6 -35.41 -13.86 10.82
N SER A 7 -34.39 -14.71 10.95
CA SER A 7 -33.17 -14.31 11.68
C SER A 7 -32.60 -13.13 10.92
N GLU A 8 -32.58 -11.95 11.55
CA GLU A 8 -31.79 -10.85 11.04
C GLU A 8 -30.36 -11.38 10.84
N PRO A 9 -29.71 -11.12 9.69
CA PRO A 9 -28.30 -11.43 9.57
C PRO A 9 -27.62 -10.62 10.68
N ALA A 10 -27.08 -11.32 11.67
CA ALA A 10 -26.30 -10.69 12.71
C ALA A 10 -25.19 -9.92 11.98
N PHE A 11 -25.26 -8.60 12.05
CA PHE A 11 -24.10 -7.73 11.94
C PHE A 11 -23.20 -8.15 13.12
N ALA A 12 -22.50 -9.27 12.97
CA ALA A 12 -21.36 -9.58 13.80
C ALA A 12 -20.45 -8.35 13.67
N ASP A 13 -20.15 -7.72 14.80
CA ASP A 13 -19.27 -6.57 14.82
C ASP A 13 -17.92 -7.03 14.23
N LEU A 14 -17.49 -6.43 13.12
CA LEU A 14 -16.22 -6.74 12.48
C LEU A 14 -15.04 -6.62 13.47
N TYR A 15 -15.20 -5.73 14.46
CA TYR A 15 -14.25 -5.61 15.55
C TYR A 15 -14.27 -6.83 16.47
N ASP A 16 -15.44 -7.34 16.84
CA ASP A 16 -15.59 -8.57 17.63
C ASP A 16 -15.02 -9.78 16.89
N ASP A 17 -15.28 -9.90 15.58
CA ASP A 17 -14.69 -10.95 14.75
C ASP A 17 -13.16 -10.85 14.75
N TYR A 18 -12.60 -9.64 14.63
CA TYR A 18 -11.16 -9.43 14.65
C TYR A 18 -10.52 -9.73 16.01
N ILE A 19 -11.09 -9.28 17.14
CA ILE A 19 -10.48 -9.50 18.46
C ILE A 19 -10.62 -10.95 18.92
N ASN A 20 -11.69 -11.65 18.53
CA ASN A 20 -11.97 -13.02 18.95
C ASN A 20 -11.42 -14.08 17.97
N SER A 21 -10.91 -13.68 16.81
CA SER A 21 -10.29 -14.63 15.87
C SER A 21 -9.05 -15.28 16.50
N VAL A 22 -9.11 -16.60 16.65
CA VAL A 22 -8.02 -17.43 17.20
C VAL A 22 -6.88 -17.66 16.22
N SER A 23 -7.13 -17.49 14.91
CA SER A 23 -6.09 -17.48 13.89
C SER A 23 -6.18 -16.20 13.06
N LYS A 24 -5.01 -15.58 12.88
CA LYS A 24 -4.78 -14.37 12.10
C LYS A 24 -3.59 -14.68 11.21
N ARG A 25 -3.79 -14.61 9.90
CA ARG A 25 -2.74 -14.88 8.91
C ARG A 25 -2.25 -13.53 8.38
N PRO A 26 -1.04 -13.10 8.75
CA PRO A 26 -0.49 -11.83 8.27
C PRO A 26 -0.41 -11.79 6.75
N PHE A 27 -0.65 -10.61 6.18
CA PHE A 27 -0.41 -10.35 4.77
C PHE A 27 0.11 -8.93 4.56
N VAL A 28 0.77 -8.76 3.42
CA VAL A 28 1.11 -7.45 2.86
C VAL A 28 0.52 -7.36 1.47
N SER A 29 -0.28 -6.32 1.22
CA SER A 29 -0.84 -6.01 -0.09
C SER A 29 -0.09 -4.84 -0.71
N PHE A 30 0.36 -5.07 -1.93
CA PHE A 30 0.89 -4.07 -2.83
C PHE A 30 -0.26 -3.55 -3.70
N LEU A 31 -0.60 -2.28 -3.49
CA LEU A 31 -1.80 -1.68 -4.03
C LEU A 31 -1.42 -0.51 -4.95
N ALA A 32 -2.21 -0.27 -5.99
CA ALA A 32 -2.06 0.92 -6.81
C ALA A 32 -3.38 1.38 -7.43
N ARG A 33 -3.47 2.70 -7.64
CA ARG A 33 -4.54 3.36 -8.38
C ARG A 33 -4.02 4.06 -9.63
N GLU A 34 -4.80 4.04 -10.69
CA GLU A 34 -4.56 4.78 -11.91
C GLU A 34 -4.74 6.29 -11.69
N SER A 35 -4.13 7.08 -12.56
CA SER A 35 -4.48 8.50 -12.63
C SER A 35 -5.82 8.60 -13.36
N PRO A 36 -6.82 9.32 -12.83
CA PRO A 36 -8.08 9.58 -13.54
C PRO A 36 -7.90 10.59 -14.70
N GLY A 37 -6.69 10.71 -15.27
CA GLY A 37 -6.38 11.66 -16.33
C GLY A 37 -6.25 13.12 -15.86
N SER A 38 -6.30 13.38 -14.55
CA SER A 38 -6.08 14.71 -13.98
C SER A 38 -4.66 14.85 -13.43
N ILE A 39 -4.03 15.98 -13.73
CA ILE A 39 -2.71 16.34 -13.22
C ILE A 39 -2.68 16.47 -11.68
N ASP A 40 -3.84 16.71 -11.07
CA ASP A 40 -4.03 16.89 -9.62
C ASP A 40 -4.19 15.54 -8.88
N LYS A 41 -4.41 14.46 -9.63
CA LYS A 41 -4.52 13.09 -9.10
C LYS A 41 -3.57 12.18 -9.89
N PRO A 42 -2.24 12.28 -9.68
CA PRO A 42 -1.34 11.31 -10.28
C PRO A 42 -1.66 9.90 -9.75
N GLY A 43 -1.44 8.89 -10.58
CA GLY A 43 -1.53 7.50 -10.13
C GLY A 43 -0.60 7.27 -8.93
N HIS A 44 -0.99 6.38 -8.02
CA HIS A 44 -0.28 6.19 -6.76
C HIS A 44 -0.14 4.72 -6.41
N ALA A 45 0.95 4.37 -5.71
CA ALA A 45 1.15 3.05 -5.12
C ALA A 45 1.16 3.18 -3.59
N TYR A 46 0.67 2.16 -2.91
CA TYR A 46 0.62 2.12 -1.45
C TYR A 46 0.73 0.69 -0.95
N ILE A 47 1.06 0.56 0.33
CA ILE A 47 1.24 -0.70 1.03
C ILE A 47 0.12 -0.86 2.04
N GLY A 48 -0.65 -1.92 1.90
CA GLY A 48 -1.54 -2.41 2.93
C GLY A 48 -0.85 -3.47 3.77
N VAL A 49 -0.85 -3.29 5.08
CA VAL A 49 -0.40 -4.30 6.04
C VAL A 49 -1.62 -4.74 6.84
N GLY A 50 -1.85 -6.04 6.96
CA GLY A 50 -3.05 -6.54 7.60
C GLY A 50 -3.02 -8.03 7.91
N VAL A 51 -4.19 -8.54 8.28
CA VAL A 51 -4.39 -9.96 8.62
C VAL A 51 -5.66 -10.51 7.96
N GLU A 52 -5.57 -11.75 7.50
CA GLU A 52 -6.70 -12.54 7.06
C GLU A 52 -7.18 -13.40 8.23
N LEU A 53 -8.47 -13.30 8.57
CA LEU A 53 -9.11 -14.10 9.61
C LEU A 53 -9.53 -15.48 9.07
N ASP A 54 -9.94 -16.38 9.96
CA ASP A 54 -10.32 -17.76 9.59
C ASP A 54 -11.56 -17.83 8.67
N ASN A 55 -12.46 -16.85 8.79
CA ASN A 55 -13.63 -16.71 7.91
C ASN A 55 -13.28 -16.07 6.54
N GLY A 56 -12.00 -15.81 6.27
CA GLY A 56 -11.52 -15.17 5.05
C GLY A 56 -11.66 -13.65 5.03
N LEU A 57 -12.14 -13.03 6.12
CA LEU A 57 -12.20 -11.58 6.24
C LEU A 57 -10.79 -10.99 6.24
N LEU A 58 -10.59 -9.94 5.44
CA LEU A 58 -9.34 -9.20 5.39
C LEU A 58 -9.48 -7.92 6.22
N VAL A 59 -8.57 -7.74 7.17
CA VAL A 59 -8.50 -6.54 7.98
C VAL A 59 -7.18 -5.83 7.67
N TYR A 60 -7.29 -4.68 7.03
CA TYR A 60 -6.16 -3.78 6.78
C TYR A 60 -5.90 -2.97 8.05
N GLU A 61 -4.77 -3.22 8.69
CA GLU A 61 -4.38 -2.54 9.93
C GLU A 61 -3.67 -1.21 9.64
N LYS A 62 -2.92 -1.17 8.53
CA LYS A 62 -2.27 0.04 8.02
C LYS A 62 -2.40 0.13 6.50
N LEU A 63 -2.60 1.35 6.01
CA LEU A 63 -2.44 1.73 4.61
C LEU A 63 -1.43 2.86 4.54
N LEU A 64 -0.36 2.66 3.77
CA LEU A 64 0.80 3.54 3.73
C LEU A 64 1.12 3.93 2.28
N GLY A 65 0.86 5.18 1.93
CA GLY A 65 1.33 5.80 0.69
C GLY A 65 2.42 6.82 1.00
N TYR A 66 3.42 6.91 0.11
CA TYR A 66 4.50 7.89 0.25
C TYR A 66 4.26 9.10 -0.66
N TYR A 67 4.04 10.25 -0.05
CA TYR A 67 3.59 11.49 -0.70
C TYR A 67 4.63 12.60 -0.54
N PRO A 68 4.64 13.62 -1.42
CA PRO A 68 5.26 14.89 -1.06
C PRO A 68 4.46 15.56 0.08
N VAL A 69 5.17 16.24 0.98
CA VAL A 69 4.58 16.92 2.16
C VAL A 69 3.63 18.05 1.74
N ASP A 70 4.01 18.82 0.72
CA ASP A 70 3.26 19.98 0.24
C ASP A 70 2.74 19.72 -1.18
N GLU A 71 1.42 19.86 -1.34
CA GLU A 71 0.75 19.62 -2.61
C GLU A 71 1.00 20.74 -3.63
N SER A 72 1.35 21.96 -3.18
CA SER A 72 1.77 23.04 -4.07
C SER A 72 3.16 22.78 -4.71
N THR A 73 3.99 21.97 -4.04
CA THR A 73 5.30 21.54 -4.54
C THR A 73 5.19 20.51 -5.68
N TRP A 74 4.00 19.96 -5.96
CA TRP A 74 3.80 19.08 -7.11
C TRP A 74 4.18 19.76 -8.43
N GLY A 75 3.88 21.06 -8.56
CA GLY A 75 4.26 21.83 -9.75
C GLY A 75 5.77 21.96 -9.90
N GLU A 76 6.48 22.18 -8.78
CA GLU A 76 7.94 22.35 -8.76
C GLU A 76 8.67 21.02 -8.95
N ILE A 77 8.27 19.94 -8.27
CA ILE A 77 8.87 18.60 -8.43
C ILE A 77 8.74 18.12 -9.89
N LYS A 78 7.59 18.41 -10.54
CA LYS A 78 7.34 18.07 -11.94
C LYS A 78 8.15 18.94 -12.92
N ALA A 79 8.40 20.21 -12.59
CA ALA A 79 9.03 21.18 -13.49
C ALA A 79 10.56 21.18 -13.41
N SER A 80 11.17 20.87 -12.25
CA SER A 80 12.61 21.06 -12.02
C SER A 80 13.41 19.81 -11.64
N PHE A 81 12.85 18.59 -11.69
CA PHE A 81 13.53 17.35 -11.25
C PHE A 81 14.10 17.44 -9.82
N SER A 82 13.56 18.34 -9.01
CA SER A 82 14.03 18.65 -7.65
C SER A 82 13.47 17.65 -6.65
N THR A 83 14.16 17.50 -5.52
CA THR A 83 13.68 16.74 -4.38
C THR A 83 12.79 17.61 -3.50
N ALA A 84 11.79 16.99 -2.88
CA ALA A 84 10.96 17.59 -1.84
C ALA A 84 10.96 16.71 -0.59
N SER A 85 10.48 17.23 0.54
CA SER A 85 10.23 16.37 1.70
C SER A 85 9.07 15.42 1.40
N GLY A 86 9.22 14.16 1.79
CA GLY A 86 8.16 13.17 1.70
C GLY A 86 7.56 12.78 3.05
N GLU A 87 6.39 12.16 3.01
CA GLU A 87 5.64 11.71 4.17
C GLU A 87 4.89 10.40 3.86
N LEU A 88 4.96 9.44 4.79
CA LEU A 88 4.11 8.25 4.78
C LEU A 88 2.80 8.52 5.51
N LYS A 89 1.67 8.39 4.80
CA LYS A 89 0.33 8.55 5.39
C LYS A 89 -0.72 7.72 4.66
N SER A 90 -1.85 7.55 5.32
CA SER A 90 -3.07 7.03 4.70
C SER A 90 -3.93 8.20 4.23
N LYS A 91 -4.40 8.18 2.98
CA LYS A 91 -5.48 9.05 2.50
C LYS A 91 -6.73 8.21 2.29
N ILE A 92 -7.91 8.84 2.42
CA ILE A 92 -9.18 8.13 2.18
C ILE A 92 -9.26 7.56 0.76
N ASP A 93 -8.66 8.24 -0.23
CA ASP A 93 -8.56 7.74 -1.59
C ASP A 93 -7.72 6.45 -1.73
N ASP A 94 -6.91 6.10 -0.73
CA ASP A 94 -6.06 4.91 -0.74
C ASP A 94 -6.85 3.64 -0.40
N VAL A 95 -8.11 3.79 0.03
CA VAL A 95 -9.03 2.65 0.17
C VAL A 95 -9.61 2.19 -1.17
N ALA A 96 -9.35 2.93 -2.25
CA ALA A 96 -9.77 2.61 -3.61
C ALA A 96 -8.55 2.33 -4.49
N TRP A 97 -8.34 1.06 -4.84
CA TRP A 97 -7.27 0.58 -5.73
C TRP A 97 -7.82 -0.06 -7.00
N ASP A 98 -7.06 0.07 -8.08
CA ASP A 98 -7.34 -0.59 -9.36
C ASP A 98 -6.58 -1.93 -9.49
N VAL A 99 -5.46 -2.06 -8.77
CA VAL A 99 -4.63 -3.26 -8.76
C VAL A 99 -4.21 -3.62 -7.35
N GLU A 100 -4.33 -4.90 -7.05
CA GLU A 100 -3.79 -5.51 -5.84
C GLU A 100 -2.93 -6.74 -6.17
N PHE A 101 -1.77 -6.79 -5.52
CA PHE A 101 -0.96 -7.98 -5.37
C PHE A 101 -0.75 -8.23 -3.87
N ARG A 102 -1.42 -9.27 -3.36
CA ARG A 102 -1.35 -9.63 -1.95
C ARG A 102 -0.42 -10.82 -1.74
N VAL A 103 0.43 -10.71 -0.73
CA VAL A 103 1.38 -11.74 -0.33
C VAL A 103 1.10 -12.10 1.13
N ASN A 104 0.83 -13.38 1.40
CA ASN A 104 0.75 -13.88 2.76
C ASN A 104 2.15 -13.89 3.37
N THR A 105 2.28 -13.42 4.60
CA THR A 105 3.56 -13.36 5.31
C THR A 105 3.44 -14.09 6.64
N ASP A 106 4.58 -14.37 7.26
CA ASP A 106 4.65 -14.66 8.68
C ASP A 106 4.84 -13.35 9.47
N ASP A 107 4.94 -13.45 10.80
CA ASP A 107 5.18 -12.30 11.68
C ASP A 107 6.50 -11.59 11.36
N THR A 108 7.52 -12.33 10.91
CA THR A 108 8.80 -11.78 10.49
C THR A 108 8.65 -10.89 9.27
N GLY A 109 7.99 -11.39 8.21
CA GLY A 109 7.72 -10.61 7.01
C GLY A 109 6.86 -9.38 7.30
N HIS A 110 5.85 -9.53 8.16
CA HIS A 110 5.00 -8.42 8.60
C HIS A 110 5.81 -7.34 9.32
N SER A 111 6.68 -7.74 10.27
CA SER A 111 7.59 -6.81 10.97
C SER A 111 8.56 -6.13 10.02
N ASN A 112 9.18 -6.89 9.10
CA ASN A 112 10.12 -6.34 8.12
C ASN A 112 9.47 -5.26 7.24
N ALA A 113 8.20 -5.43 6.86
CA ALA A 113 7.47 -4.41 6.11
C ALA A 113 7.27 -3.12 6.94
N LEU A 114 6.93 -3.26 8.23
CA LEU A 114 6.77 -2.12 9.12
C LEU A 114 8.11 -1.41 9.40
N ASP A 115 9.21 -2.16 9.54
CA ASP A 115 10.54 -1.58 9.77
C ASP A 115 11.00 -0.71 8.59
N VAL A 116 10.65 -1.07 7.35
CA VAL A 116 10.91 -0.21 6.18
C VAL A 116 10.12 1.10 6.29
N ALA A 117 8.83 1.02 6.65
CA ALA A 117 8.01 2.21 6.84
C ALA A 117 8.55 3.11 7.96
N ASP A 118 8.93 2.54 9.09
CA ASP A 118 9.48 3.27 10.23
C ASP A 118 10.80 3.96 9.87
N ARG A 119 11.68 3.29 9.09
CA ARG A 119 12.92 3.92 8.58
C ARG A 119 12.63 5.12 7.68
N TRP A 120 11.63 5.01 6.80
CA TRP A 120 11.24 6.12 5.92
C TRP A 120 10.63 7.29 6.69
N MET A 121 9.86 7.02 7.75
CA MET A 121 9.33 8.06 8.65
C MET A 121 10.43 8.73 9.48
N ALA A 122 11.40 7.94 9.97
CA ALA A 122 12.51 8.46 10.78
C ALA A 122 13.54 9.23 9.95
N SER A 123 13.74 8.83 8.68
CA SER A 123 14.71 9.42 7.77
C SER A 123 14.13 9.50 6.36
N ASP A 124 13.35 10.57 6.13
CA ASP A 124 12.74 10.90 4.83
C ASP A 124 13.79 10.83 3.70
N PRO A 125 13.63 9.89 2.75
CA PRO A 125 14.58 9.67 1.67
C PRO A 125 14.53 10.77 0.59
N LYS A 126 13.72 11.82 0.81
CA LYS A 126 13.48 12.97 -0.04
C LYS A 126 12.75 12.60 -1.31
N TYR A 127 11.45 12.87 -1.30
CA TYR A 127 10.53 12.60 -2.38
C TYR A 127 11.04 13.16 -3.73
N ASN A 128 11.07 12.31 -4.76
CA ASN A 128 11.40 12.70 -6.13
C ASN A 128 10.66 11.82 -7.15
N LEU A 129 10.02 12.46 -8.14
CA LEU A 129 9.26 11.75 -9.17
C LEU A 129 10.11 11.05 -10.23
N PHE A 130 11.23 11.63 -10.69
CA PHE A 130 11.86 11.20 -11.95
C PHE A 130 13.40 11.24 -12.01
N ALA A 131 14.12 11.73 -10.99
CA ALA A 131 15.59 11.78 -11.06
C ALA A 131 16.28 10.59 -10.35
N ASN A 132 17.19 9.89 -11.06
CA ASN A 132 18.17 8.91 -10.55
C ASN A 132 17.63 7.94 -9.47
N SER A 133 16.79 6.97 -9.86
CA SER A 133 16.16 6.02 -8.92
C SER A 133 15.28 6.72 -7.87
N GLY A 134 14.50 7.70 -8.32
CA GLY A 134 13.72 8.63 -7.50
C GLY A 134 12.97 7.94 -6.37
N LYS A 135 13.14 8.45 -5.15
CA LYS A 135 12.44 7.95 -3.97
C LYS A 135 10.99 8.46 -4.02
N ASN A 136 10.09 7.62 -4.52
CA ASN A 136 8.65 7.89 -4.63
C ASN A 136 7.84 6.67 -4.15
N CYS A 137 6.52 6.70 -4.39
CA CYS A 137 5.60 5.64 -3.97
C CYS A 137 5.95 4.25 -4.53
N SER A 138 6.38 4.14 -5.79
CA SER A 138 6.82 2.87 -6.38
C SER A 138 8.14 2.39 -5.78
N SER A 139 9.07 3.31 -5.46
CA SER A 139 10.32 2.98 -4.77
C SER A 139 10.09 2.50 -3.35
N PHE A 140 9.12 3.07 -2.64
CA PHE A 140 8.69 2.58 -1.32
C PHE A 140 8.19 1.14 -1.40
N VAL A 141 7.31 0.87 -2.37
CA VAL A 141 6.81 -0.48 -2.65
C VAL A 141 7.94 -1.45 -2.97
N SER A 142 8.91 -1.05 -3.79
CA SER A 142 10.06 -1.87 -4.14
C SER A 142 10.91 -2.26 -2.92
N GLU A 143 11.12 -1.34 -1.97
CA GLU A 143 11.88 -1.63 -0.75
C GLU A 143 11.14 -2.60 0.17
N ILE A 144 9.82 -2.47 0.28
CA ILE A 144 8.97 -3.40 1.02
C ILE A 144 9.01 -4.79 0.37
N ALA A 145 8.87 -4.87 -0.96
CA ALA A 145 8.98 -6.13 -1.70
C ALA A 145 10.35 -6.80 -1.48
N THR A 146 11.42 -6.01 -1.44
CA THR A 146 12.77 -6.50 -1.12
C THR A 146 12.86 -7.04 0.30
N ALA A 147 12.29 -6.34 1.28
CA ALA A 147 12.28 -6.75 2.68
C ALA A 147 11.48 -8.05 2.92
N LEU A 148 10.49 -8.32 2.06
CA LEU A 148 9.75 -9.58 2.03
C LEU A 148 10.44 -10.70 1.24
N GLY A 149 11.61 -10.44 0.64
CA GLY A 149 12.34 -11.43 -0.16
C GLY A 149 11.70 -11.74 -1.51
N LEU A 150 10.85 -10.85 -2.02
CA LEU A 150 10.18 -11.02 -3.31
C LEU A 150 11.13 -10.74 -4.48
N LYS A 151 10.85 -11.36 -5.62
CA LYS A 151 11.52 -11.02 -6.89
C LYS A 151 11.02 -9.66 -7.35
N LEU A 152 11.94 -8.78 -7.71
CA LEU A 152 11.60 -7.47 -8.27
C LEU A 152 11.51 -7.54 -9.80
N PRO A 153 10.61 -6.76 -10.42
CA PRO A 153 10.66 -6.55 -11.86
C PRO A 153 11.94 -5.81 -12.26
N ASN A 154 12.41 -5.99 -13.50
CA ASN A 154 13.66 -5.39 -13.98
C ASN A 154 13.58 -3.88 -14.25
N ASP A 155 12.41 -3.27 -14.11
CA ASP A 155 12.24 -1.83 -14.33
C ASP A 155 12.69 -1.01 -13.13
N ASP A 156 13.07 0.26 -13.38
CA ASP A 156 13.28 1.21 -12.29
C ASP A 156 11.92 1.54 -11.63
N PRO A 157 11.73 1.22 -10.33
CA PRO A 157 10.50 1.56 -9.63
C PRO A 157 10.23 3.07 -9.68
N GLY A 158 11.27 3.90 -9.54
CA GLY A 158 11.17 5.34 -9.55
C GLY A 158 10.70 5.92 -10.89
N ALA A 159 10.91 5.21 -12.00
CA ALA A 159 10.53 5.65 -13.34
C ALA A 159 9.30 4.91 -13.91
N THR A 160 8.74 3.95 -13.16
CA THR A 160 7.60 3.15 -13.62
C THR A 160 6.30 3.62 -13.00
N TRP A 161 5.27 3.79 -13.82
CA TRP A 161 3.92 4.11 -13.34
C TRP A 161 3.46 3.12 -12.27
N PRO A 162 2.94 3.58 -11.12
CA PRO A 162 2.52 2.76 -10.00
C PRO A 162 1.77 1.48 -10.37
N VAL A 163 0.67 1.61 -11.12
CA VAL A 163 -0.16 0.48 -11.55
C VAL A 163 0.61 -0.52 -12.41
N ASN A 164 1.47 -0.04 -13.30
CA ASN A 164 2.29 -0.93 -14.13
C ASN A 164 3.36 -1.63 -13.29
N TYR A 165 3.94 -0.93 -12.32
CA TYR A 165 4.93 -1.52 -11.42
C TYR A 165 4.31 -2.64 -10.59
N ILE A 166 3.14 -2.43 -9.97
CA ILE A 166 2.44 -3.48 -9.20
C ILE A 166 2.03 -4.65 -10.10
N LYS A 167 1.48 -4.40 -11.30
CA LYS A 167 1.14 -5.46 -12.27
C LYS A 167 2.37 -6.32 -12.62
N LYS A 168 3.53 -5.69 -12.81
CA LYS A 168 4.77 -6.42 -13.13
C LYS A 168 5.36 -7.13 -11.92
N LEU A 169 5.32 -6.54 -10.73
CA LEU A 169 5.72 -7.19 -9.48
C LEU A 169 4.90 -8.47 -9.24
N LYS A 170 3.58 -8.40 -9.47
CA LYS A 170 2.68 -9.56 -9.44
C LYS A 170 3.03 -10.62 -10.48
N ALA A 171 3.50 -10.22 -11.65
CA ALA A 171 3.79 -11.16 -12.74
C ALA A 171 5.08 -11.97 -12.51
N VAL A 172 5.99 -11.50 -11.65
CA VAL A 172 7.30 -12.13 -11.41
C VAL A 172 7.35 -12.94 -10.10
N ASN A 173 6.28 -12.98 -9.31
CA ASN A 173 6.15 -13.72 -8.05
C ASN A 173 4.94 -14.67 -8.11
#